data_AF-A0A6N8TIJ7-F1
#
_entry.id   AF-A0A6N8TIJ7-F1
#
_cell.length_a   1.000
_cell.length_b   1.000
_cell.length_c   1.000
_cell.angle_alpha   90.00
_cell.angle_beta   90.00
_cell.angle_gamma   90.00
#
_symmetry.space_group_name_H-M   'P 1'
#
loop_
_entity.id
_entity.type
_entity.pdbx_description
1 polymer ?
#
loop_
_entity_poly.entity_id
_entity_poly.type
_entity_poly.pdbx_seq_one_letter_code
_entity_poly.pdbx_strand_id
1 'polypeptide(L)'
;MTRHAPSACRDGEEYMRIGKSRGPVKAQIIGSRSSRGWQVSTSVLALALAGGLAMPMPAHADDWIGTISNDWYNAGNWSAGVPTGAGTTVNINTITPNPTVLNGGTASVGNINIGISGAGSLVVSGGGKLNGAIGRVGDVTTGTMTVTGPGSEWNSSGFLGVGMSGTGVLNISLRGSVSAASVFLGNSAGSSGTATVDGATLTSAGDLYVGYGGTGTLNIVNGGEVSNVHGTIGVDAGSTGTVTVDGAGSIWTNSGDLTVGDSGTGTLNILNGGAVNSNFGYIGRTAGATGTVTVQGAGSSWTNANSLVVGMLGSGTLNILNGASVSNSHSSVGLSGGGTGTALVDGTGSTWTNTG
;
A
#
# COMPACT_ATOMS: atom_id res chain seq x y z
N MET A 1 -56.63 32.41 53.41
CA MET A 1 -55.33 31.68 53.39
C MET A 1 -54.26 32.70 52.95
N THR A 2 -53.67 33.53 53.84
CA THR A 2 -52.48 33.22 54.69
C THR A 2 -51.34 32.60 53.87
N ARG A 3 -50.34 33.34 53.34
CA ARG A 3 -49.22 34.07 54.00
C ARG A 3 -48.44 33.22 55.03
N HIS A 4 -47.18 32.89 54.75
CA HIS A 4 -46.00 33.43 55.46
C HIS A 4 -44.64 32.92 54.91
N ALA A 5 -43.63 33.78 54.99
CA ALA A 5 -42.21 33.44 55.10
C ALA A 5 -41.73 33.80 56.53
N PRO A 6 -40.65 33.20 57.04
CA PRO A 6 -39.39 33.95 57.28
C PRO A 6 -38.13 33.11 56.89
N SER A 7 -36.90 33.60 56.70
CA SER A 7 -36.13 34.78 57.18
C SER A 7 -35.41 34.62 58.54
N ALA A 8 -34.17 34.09 58.54
CA ALA A 8 -33.09 34.23 59.56
C ALA A 8 -31.81 33.50 59.02
N CYS A 9 -30.59 34.08 58.97
CA CYS A 9 -29.58 34.23 60.05
C CYS A 9 -29.06 32.88 60.61
N ARG A 10 -27.76 32.62 60.82
CA ARG A 10 -26.52 33.45 60.70
C ARG A 10 -25.27 32.52 60.68
N ASP A 11 -24.10 33.14 60.46
CA ASP A 11 -22.71 32.69 60.72
C ASP A 11 -22.02 32.02 59.50
N GLY A 12 -20.84 32.42 59.05
CA GLY A 12 -19.88 33.40 59.55
C GLY A 12 -18.74 32.74 60.34
N GLU A 13 -17.57 32.58 59.69
CA GLU A 13 -16.22 32.83 60.23
C GLU A 13 -15.19 32.56 59.11
N GLU A 14 -14.18 33.42 59.04
CA GLU A 14 -13.16 33.52 57.98
C GLU A 14 -11.79 33.38 58.65
N TYR A 15 -10.93 32.46 58.20
CA TYR A 15 -9.57 32.35 58.74
C TYR A 15 -8.49 32.39 57.65
N MET A 16 -8.01 33.62 57.43
CA MET A 16 -6.73 33.91 56.79
C MET A 16 -5.92 34.77 57.76
N ARG A 17 -4.70 34.35 58.17
CA ARG A 17 -3.72 35.27 58.79
C ARG A 17 -2.28 34.75 58.79
N ILE A 18 -1.36 35.73 58.82
CA ILE A 18 0.07 35.61 58.52
C ILE A 18 0.88 36.31 59.63
N GLY A 19 2.05 35.76 60.02
CA GLY A 19 3.10 36.44 60.80
C GLY A 19 4.26 35.47 61.11
N LYS A 20 5.54 35.69 60.78
CA LYS A 20 6.52 36.75 61.15
C LYS A 20 6.77 36.86 62.67
N SER A 21 7.99 37.03 63.21
CA SER A 21 9.39 36.93 62.70
C SER A 21 10.42 37.26 63.82
N ARG A 22 11.72 36.96 63.63
CA ARG A 22 12.93 37.47 64.38
C ARG A 22 13.18 36.83 65.77
N GLY A 23 14.40 36.72 66.33
CA GLY A 23 15.72 37.28 65.96
C GLY A 23 16.93 36.67 66.75
N PRO A 24 18.06 37.38 67.01
CA PRO A 24 19.40 36.97 66.52
C PRO A 24 20.58 36.96 67.53
N VAL A 25 21.77 36.38 67.19
CA VAL A 25 23.11 36.65 67.83
C VAL A 25 24.31 36.48 66.84
N LYS A 26 25.48 37.09 67.16
CA LYS A 26 26.82 37.08 66.50
C LYS A 26 27.95 36.94 67.56
N ALA A 27 29.24 36.66 67.32
CA ALA A 27 30.05 36.04 66.24
C ALA A 27 31.57 36.13 66.65
N GLN A 28 32.52 35.41 66.00
CA GLN A 28 33.94 35.80 65.65
C GLN A 28 34.84 34.56 65.30
N ILE A 29 35.50 34.44 64.11
CA ILE A 29 36.85 34.85 63.59
C ILE A 29 37.99 33.77 63.71
N ILE A 30 38.97 33.80 62.77
CA ILE A 30 40.26 33.04 62.62
C ILE A 30 40.14 31.65 61.92
N GLY A 31 41.00 31.18 60.98
CA GLY A 31 42.09 31.81 60.21
C GLY A 31 43.14 30.83 59.59
N SER A 32 43.10 30.61 58.27
CA SER A 32 44.24 30.50 57.31
C SER A 32 45.18 29.25 57.14
N ARG A 33 45.55 29.00 55.86
CA ARG A 33 46.81 28.45 55.26
C ARG A 33 47.20 26.94 55.19
N SER A 34 47.21 26.43 53.94
CA SER A 34 48.29 25.75 53.17
C SER A 34 49.03 24.46 53.61
N SER A 35 49.09 23.46 52.69
CA SER A 35 50.32 22.81 52.13
C SER A 35 49.92 21.67 51.15
N ARG A 36 50.35 21.67 49.87
CA ARG A 36 51.58 21.09 49.26
C ARG A 36 51.79 19.57 49.42
N GLY A 37 51.71 18.82 48.31
CA GLY A 37 52.81 17.92 47.91
C GLY A 37 52.53 16.45 47.53
N TRP A 38 52.79 16.14 46.24
CA TRP A 38 53.38 14.91 45.69
C TRP A 38 52.50 13.67 45.37
N GLN A 39 52.87 13.03 44.25
CA GLN A 39 52.30 11.81 43.66
C GLN A 39 53.06 10.57 44.11
N VAL A 40 52.40 9.41 44.22
CA VAL A 40 52.97 8.10 43.82
C VAL A 40 51.85 7.25 43.20
N SER A 41 52.18 6.49 42.16
CA SER A 41 51.27 5.62 41.41
C SER A 41 51.21 4.20 41.99
N THR A 42 50.02 3.59 42.03
CA THR A 42 49.85 2.13 41.95
C THR A 42 48.65 1.78 41.08
N SER A 43 48.92 1.12 39.95
CA SER A 43 47.90 0.71 38.97
C SER A 43 47.02 -0.41 39.52
N VAL A 44 45.69 -0.29 39.39
CA VAL A 44 44.76 -1.41 39.52
C VAL A 44 44.24 -1.78 38.12
N LEU A 45 44.46 -3.04 37.73
CA LEU A 45 44.08 -3.59 36.44
C LEU A 45 42.56 -3.81 36.40
N ALA A 46 41.80 -2.85 35.87
CA ALA A 46 40.38 -3.00 35.64
C ALA A 46 40.12 -3.82 34.37
N LEU A 47 39.90 -5.13 34.52
CA LEU A 47 39.45 -6.01 33.45
C LEU A 47 37.97 -5.75 33.15
N ALA A 48 37.69 -4.66 32.43
CA ALA A 48 36.35 -4.39 31.93
C ALA A 48 35.99 -5.41 30.84
N LEU A 49 35.16 -6.40 31.19
CA LEU A 49 34.40 -7.13 30.17
C LEU A 49 33.53 -6.10 29.45
N ALA A 50 33.94 -5.71 28.25
CA ALA A 50 33.09 -5.04 27.28
C ALA A 50 32.06 -6.05 26.75
N GLY A 51 31.13 -6.45 27.63
CA GLY A 51 29.86 -7.04 27.25
C GLY A 51 29.09 -5.97 26.49
N GLY A 52 29.40 -5.85 25.20
CA GLY A 52 28.75 -4.92 24.29
C GLY A 52 27.28 -5.30 24.18
N LEU A 53 26.46 -4.70 25.04
CA LEU A 53 25.06 -4.50 24.75
C LEU A 53 25.04 -3.68 23.46
N ALA A 54 24.89 -4.38 22.34
CA ALA A 54 24.50 -3.78 21.08
C ALA A 54 23.12 -3.17 21.31
N MET A 55 23.12 -1.91 21.77
CA MET A 55 21.94 -1.07 21.77
C MET A 55 21.43 -1.11 20.32
N PRO A 56 20.14 -1.39 20.06
CA PRO A 56 19.63 -1.30 18.71
C PRO A 56 19.89 0.12 18.23
N MET A 57 20.81 0.27 17.29
CA MET A 57 21.01 1.54 16.60
C MET A 57 19.66 1.89 15.96
N PRO A 58 19.27 3.17 15.88
CA PRO A 58 18.10 3.55 15.11
C PRO A 58 18.24 2.93 13.72
N ALA A 59 17.18 2.27 13.24
CA ALA A 59 17.19 1.59 11.95
C ALA A 59 17.46 2.62 10.85
N HIS A 60 18.74 2.74 10.48
CA HIS A 60 19.16 3.61 9.39
C HIS A 60 18.66 2.96 8.11
N ALA A 61 18.13 3.78 7.21
CA ALA A 61 17.79 3.29 5.89
C ALA A 61 19.07 3.23 5.04
N ASP A 62 19.17 2.21 4.21
CA ASP A 62 20.23 2.13 3.20
C ASP A 62 19.71 2.84 1.96
N ASP A 63 20.24 4.04 1.71
CA ASP A 63 19.83 4.91 0.62
C ASP A 63 20.68 4.62 -0.62
N TRP A 64 20.03 4.44 -1.77
CA TRP A 64 20.71 4.37 -3.06
C TRP A 64 21.26 5.75 -3.43
N ILE A 65 22.59 5.83 -3.56
CA ILE A 65 23.30 7.02 -4.05
C ILE A 65 23.77 6.85 -5.51
N GLY A 66 23.92 5.62 -5.99
CA GLY A 66 24.14 5.30 -7.41
C GLY A 66 25.37 5.97 -8.06
N THR A 67 26.40 6.32 -7.28
CA THR A 67 27.53 7.15 -7.75
C THR A 67 28.56 6.39 -8.59
N ILE A 68 28.62 5.05 -8.49
CA ILE A 68 29.64 4.24 -9.16
C ILE A 68 29.06 3.51 -10.39
N SER A 69 27.88 2.90 -10.26
CA SER A 69 27.27 2.08 -11.30
C SER A 69 25.76 1.89 -11.05
N ASN A 70 25.07 1.16 -11.92
CA ASN A 70 23.68 0.76 -11.71
C ASN A 70 23.50 -0.52 -10.85
N ASP A 71 24.59 -1.25 -10.55
CA ASP A 71 24.52 -2.55 -9.88
C ASP A 71 24.15 -2.46 -8.39
N TRP A 72 23.07 -3.14 -8.00
CA TRP A 72 22.62 -3.34 -6.62
C TRP A 72 23.73 -3.87 -5.71
N TYR A 73 24.57 -4.79 -6.20
CA TYR A 73 25.57 -5.48 -5.39
C TYR A 73 26.88 -4.70 -5.22
N ASN A 74 27.01 -3.53 -5.83
CA ASN A 74 28.14 -2.65 -5.62
C ASN A 74 27.94 -1.82 -4.34
N ALA A 75 28.66 -2.17 -3.27
CA ALA A 75 28.56 -1.51 -1.96
C ALA A 75 28.74 0.01 -1.99
N GLY A 76 29.52 0.54 -2.94
CA GLY A 76 29.74 1.99 -3.06
C GLY A 76 28.59 2.76 -3.72
N ASN A 77 27.52 2.08 -4.17
CA ASN A 77 26.28 2.70 -4.61
C ASN A 77 25.28 2.96 -3.47
N TRP A 78 25.60 2.59 -2.24
CA TRP A 78 24.73 2.67 -1.08
C TRP A 78 25.33 3.51 0.05
N SER A 79 24.50 4.19 0.84
CA SER A 79 24.96 5.03 1.97
C SER A 79 25.63 4.23 3.11
N ALA A 80 25.33 2.95 3.27
CA ALA A 80 25.87 2.08 4.32
C ALA A 80 26.41 0.73 3.82
N GLY A 81 26.65 0.58 2.51
CA GLY A 81 27.00 -0.70 1.87
C GLY A 81 25.77 -1.47 1.37
N VAL A 82 25.98 -2.67 0.80
CA VAL A 82 24.87 -3.45 0.18
C VAL A 82 23.81 -3.81 1.24
N PRO A 83 22.52 -3.47 1.03
CA PRO A 83 21.47 -3.75 1.99
C PRO A 83 21.27 -5.24 2.21
N THR A 84 21.24 -5.66 3.48
CA THR A 84 21.02 -7.05 3.86
C THR A 84 20.16 -7.18 5.12
N GLY A 85 19.28 -8.18 5.15
CA GLY A 85 18.53 -8.59 6.34
C GLY A 85 17.12 -8.00 6.47
N ALA A 86 16.20 -8.78 7.03
CA ALA A 86 14.78 -8.46 7.10
C ALA A 86 14.40 -7.26 8.01
N GLY A 87 15.35 -6.66 8.73
CA GLY A 87 15.13 -5.41 9.47
C GLY A 87 15.47 -4.14 8.68
N THR A 88 16.12 -4.29 7.51
CA THR A 88 16.75 -3.19 6.79
C THR A 88 15.76 -2.46 5.90
N THR A 89 15.70 -1.14 6.00
CA THR A 89 14.86 -0.32 5.09
C THR A 89 15.73 0.17 3.93
N VAL A 90 15.36 -0.20 2.71
CA VAL A 90 15.96 0.30 1.47
C VAL A 90 15.17 1.52 0.98
N ASN A 91 15.88 2.58 0.64
CA ASN A 91 15.31 3.77 0.02
C ASN A 91 15.96 4.03 -1.34
N ILE A 92 15.13 4.21 -2.38
CA ILE A 92 15.59 4.55 -3.73
C ILE A 92 14.90 5.86 -4.13
N ASN A 93 15.66 6.95 -4.06
CA ASN A 93 15.18 8.34 -4.24
C ASN A 93 15.92 9.11 -5.34
N THR A 94 16.78 8.43 -6.11
CA THR A 94 17.43 9.01 -7.28
C THR A 94 17.40 8.07 -8.48
N ILE A 95 17.51 8.65 -9.67
CA ILE A 95 17.67 7.97 -10.97
C ILE A 95 19.05 8.30 -11.55
N THR A 96 19.69 9.39 -11.12
CA THR A 96 20.99 9.87 -11.64
C THR A 96 22.06 9.89 -10.54
N PRO A 97 23.34 9.65 -10.86
CA PRO A 97 23.86 9.38 -12.21
C PRO A 97 23.53 7.98 -12.73
N ASN A 98 23.26 7.00 -11.85
CA ASN A 98 22.87 5.64 -12.25
C ASN A 98 21.57 5.18 -11.55
N PRO A 99 20.57 4.65 -12.29
CA PRO A 99 19.37 4.04 -11.71
C PRO A 99 19.69 2.69 -11.09
N THR A 100 18.87 2.22 -10.14
CA THR A 100 19.12 0.95 -9.44
C THR A 100 18.72 -0.27 -10.27
N VAL A 101 19.61 -1.25 -10.38
CA VAL A 101 19.36 -2.52 -11.08
C VAL A 101 19.85 -3.71 -10.25
N LEU A 102 18.93 -4.61 -9.89
CA LEU A 102 19.20 -5.94 -9.36
C LEU A 102 19.13 -6.93 -10.53
N ASN A 103 20.29 -7.29 -11.08
CA ASN A 103 20.41 -8.18 -12.24
C ASN A 103 20.96 -9.55 -11.81
N GLY A 104 20.07 -10.53 -11.62
CA GLY A 104 20.42 -11.82 -11.03
C GLY A 104 20.59 -11.77 -9.50
N GLY A 105 20.90 -12.92 -8.89
CA GLY A 105 21.12 -13.02 -7.44
C GLY A 105 19.85 -12.96 -6.59
N THR A 106 20.01 -12.75 -5.29
CA THR A 106 18.90 -12.52 -4.34
C THR A 106 19.25 -11.41 -3.37
N ALA A 107 18.34 -10.48 -3.15
CA ALA A 107 18.40 -9.48 -2.08
C ALA A 107 17.20 -9.67 -1.16
N SER A 108 17.45 -9.77 0.14
CA SER A 108 16.41 -9.94 1.16
C SER A 108 16.55 -8.84 2.21
N VAL A 109 15.57 -7.96 2.26
CA VAL A 109 15.53 -6.75 3.10
C VAL A 109 14.23 -6.68 3.90
N GLY A 110 14.05 -5.64 4.71
CA GLY A 110 12.81 -5.34 5.43
C GLY A 110 11.82 -4.55 4.58
N ASN A 111 12.04 -3.24 4.44
CA ASN A 111 11.17 -2.38 3.64
C ASN A 111 11.88 -1.97 2.34
N ILE A 112 11.13 -1.83 1.25
CA ILE A 112 11.63 -1.32 -0.03
C ILE A 112 10.78 -0.12 -0.40
N ASN A 113 11.34 1.08 -0.28
CA ASN A 113 10.66 2.32 -0.62
C ASN A 113 11.32 2.97 -1.85
N ILE A 114 10.53 3.21 -2.89
CA ILE A 114 10.95 3.85 -4.12
C ILE A 114 10.15 5.16 -4.27
N GLY A 115 10.81 6.31 -4.33
CA GLY A 115 10.13 7.59 -4.50
C GLY A 115 9.56 8.21 -3.22
N ILE A 116 10.30 8.22 -2.11
CA ILE A 116 9.87 8.82 -0.83
C ILE A 116 10.28 10.30 -0.65
N SER A 117 11.39 10.73 -1.28
CA SER A 117 11.93 12.10 -1.13
C SER A 117 12.51 12.69 -2.42
N GLY A 118 12.65 11.87 -3.46
CA GLY A 118 13.07 12.24 -4.80
C GLY A 118 12.67 11.12 -5.77
N ALA A 119 12.71 11.37 -7.08
CA ALA A 119 12.28 10.37 -8.06
C ALA A 119 13.14 9.10 -7.98
N GLY A 120 12.51 7.95 -7.78
CA GLY A 120 13.19 6.65 -7.63
C GLY A 120 12.91 5.68 -8.77
N SER A 121 13.90 4.86 -9.13
CA SER A 121 13.73 3.78 -10.12
C SER A 121 14.51 2.53 -9.72
N LEU A 122 13.84 1.37 -9.72
CA LEU A 122 14.43 0.06 -9.52
C LEU A 122 14.02 -0.89 -10.65
N VAL A 123 14.99 -1.63 -11.19
CA VAL A 123 14.76 -2.75 -12.10
C VAL A 123 15.24 -4.05 -11.45
N VAL A 124 14.40 -5.08 -11.44
CA VAL A 124 14.75 -6.46 -11.12
C VAL A 124 14.73 -7.26 -12.42
N SER A 125 15.87 -7.82 -12.81
CA SER A 125 16.07 -8.51 -14.09
C SER A 125 17.04 -9.69 -13.98
N GLY A 126 17.24 -10.44 -15.07
CA GLY A 126 18.26 -11.48 -15.16
C GLY A 126 18.11 -12.67 -14.19
N GLY A 127 16.89 -12.99 -13.76
CA GLY A 127 16.64 -14.02 -12.74
C GLY A 127 16.85 -13.53 -11.30
N GLY A 128 16.98 -12.22 -11.10
CA GLY A 128 17.16 -11.60 -9.79
C GLY A 128 15.90 -11.67 -8.91
N LYS A 129 16.11 -11.92 -7.61
CA LYS A 129 15.02 -12.06 -6.63
C LYS A 129 15.12 -10.96 -5.56
N LEU A 130 14.08 -10.16 -5.43
CA LEU A 130 13.95 -9.15 -4.39
C LEU A 130 12.90 -9.61 -3.37
N ASN A 131 13.28 -9.73 -2.10
CA ASN A 131 12.35 -10.08 -1.01
C ASN A 131 12.31 -8.94 0.01
N GLY A 132 11.11 -8.53 0.40
CA GLY A 132 10.84 -7.57 1.46
C GLY A 132 9.61 -7.95 2.28
N ALA A 133 9.43 -7.29 3.42
CA ALA A 133 8.20 -7.31 4.21
C ALA A 133 7.18 -6.25 3.71
N ILE A 134 7.64 -5.10 3.24
CA ILE A 134 6.78 -4.04 2.68
C ILE A 134 7.41 -3.49 1.40
N GLY A 135 6.62 -3.38 0.34
CA GLY A 135 6.99 -2.71 -0.90
C GLY A 135 6.20 -1.42 -1.11
N ARG A 136 6.87 -0.31 -1.42
CA ARG A 136 6.24 0.97 -1.77
C ARG A 136 6.88 1.58 -3.01
N VAL A 137 6.04 1.98 -3.96
CA VAL A 137 6.44 2.60 -5.22
C VAL A 137 5.67 3.90 -5.37
N GLY A 138 6.36 5.04 -5.39
CA GLY A 138 5.72 6.37 -5.38
C GLY A 138 5.06 6.67 -4.03
N ASP A 139 5.84 6.60 -2.95
CA ASP A 139 5.29 6.79 -1.59
C ASP A 139 4.82 8.23 -1.37
N VAL A 140 5.64 9.21 -1.78
CA VAL A 140 5.36 10.66 -1.66
C VAL A 140 5.62 11.39 -2.98
N THR A 141 6.62 10.93 -3.75
CA THR A 141 7.01 11.52 -5.04
C THR A 141 6.76 10.50 -6.17
N THR A 142 7.55 10.52 -7.24
CA THR A 142 7.46 9.51 -8.30
C THR A 142 8.36 8.31 -7.98
N GLY A 143 7.81 7.11 -8.02
CA GLY A 143 8.58 5.86 -7.98
C GLY A 143 8.24 4.97 -9.17
N THR A 144 9.26 4.30 -9.72
CA THR A 144 9.10 3.29 -10.76
C THR A 144 9.75 1.98 -10.32
N MET A 145 9.02 0.89 -10.44
CA MET A 145 9.52 -0.47 -10.27
C MET A 145 9.28 -1.25 -11.56
N THR A 146 10.30 -1.97 -12.02
CA THR A 146 10.19 -2.88 -13.16
C THR A 146 10.70 -4.26 -12.78
N VAL A 147 9.89 -5.31 -12.98
CA VAL A 147 10.30 -6.71 -12.82
C VAL A 147 10.19 -7.38 -14.18
N THR A 148 11.33 -7.76 -14.77
CA THR A 148 11.35 -8.19 -16.17
C THR A 148 12.31 -9.34 -16.46
N GLY A 149 11.83 -10.31 -17.24
CA GLY A 149 12.60 -11.47 -17.66
C GLY A 149 12.31 -12.74 -16.85
N PRO A 150 12.60 -13.94 -17.41
CA PRO A 150 12.31 -15.20 -16.74
C PRO A 150 13.05 -15.35 -15.39
N GLY A 151 12.31 -15.75 -14.36
CA GLY A 151 12.84 -15.97 -13.01
C GLY A 151 13.14 -14.70 -12.22
N SER A 152 12.86 -13.52 -12.78
CA SER A 152 12.95 -12.26 -12.05
C SER A 152 11.71 -12.05 -11.18
N GLU A 153 11.93 -11.90 -9.89
CA GLU A 153 10.87 -11.98 -8.86
C GLU A 153 10.95 -10.81 -7.89
N TRP A 154 9.80 -10.24 -7.54
CA TRP A 154 9.65 -9.40 -6.35
C TRP A 154 8.59 -9.97 -5.42
N ASN A 155 8.99 -10.30 -4.20
CA ASN A 155 8.11 -10.75 -3.12
C ASN A 155 8.03 -9.67 -2.02
N SER A 156 6.80 -9.24 -1.71
CA SER A 156 6.48 -8.51 -0.48
C SER A 156 5.69 -9.44 0.45
N SER A 157 6.26 -9.88 1.57
CA SER A 157 5.55 -10.80 2.48
C SER A 157 4.41 -10.13 3.26
N GLY A 158 4.35 -8.79 3.24
CA GLY A 158 3.23 -7.97 3.65
C GLY A 158 2.61 -7.25 2.45
N PHE A 159 2.22 -5.99 2.61
CA PHE A 159 1.55 -5.26 1.53
C PHE A 159 2.54 -4.73 0.46
N LEU A 160 2.00 -4.53 -0.75
CA LEU A 160 2.63 -3.82 -1.84
C LEU A 160 1.76 -2.60 -2.20
N GLY A 161 2.30 -1.41 -2.06
CA GLY A 161 1.66 -0.15 -2.44
C GLY A 161 2.30 0.48 -3.67
N VAL A 162 1.50 0.86 -4.65
CA VAL A 162 1.91 1.59 -5.85
C VAL A 162 1.07 2.87 -5.92
N GLY A 163 1.73 4.03 -5.85
CA GLY A 163 1.09 5.32 -5.62
C GLY A 163 0.48 5.38 -4.24
N MET A 164 1.31 5.48 -3.18
CA MET A 164 0.77 5.55 -1.81
C MET A 164 0.18 6.93 -1.54
N SER A 165 1.04 7.96 -1.58
CA SER A 165 0.67 9.38 -1.52
C SER A 165 1.18 10.17 -2.73
N GLY A 166 2.06 9.55 -3.55
CA GLY A 166 2.62 10.13 -4.77
C GLY A 166 2.18 9.39 -6.04
N THR A 167 3.09 9.28 -7.02
CA THR A 167 2.87 8.60 -8.30
C THR A 167 3.71 7.34 -8.39
N GLY A 168 3.09 6.18 -8.35
CA GLY A 168 3.76 4.88 -8.49
C GLY A 168 3.51 4.23 -9.84
N VAL A 169 4.55 3.65 -10.43
CA VAL A 169 4.47 2.82 -11.63
C VAL A 169 5.13 1.46 -11.38
N LEU A 170 4.37 0.38 -11.56
CA LEU A 170 4.85 -0.99 -11.51
C LEU A 170 4.71 -1.64 -12.90
N ASN A 171 5.83 -2.00 -13.53
CA ASN A 171 5.83 -2.75 -14.77
C ASN A 171 6.30 -4.18 -14.50
N ILE A 172 5.51 -5.17 -14.90
CA ILE A 172 5.87 -6.59 -14.84
C ILE A 172 5.79 -7.13 -16.26
N SER A 173 6.91 -7.63 -16.79
CA SER A 173 6.96 -8.05 -18.20
C SER A 173 7.87 -9.25 -18.45
N LEU A 174 7.76 -9.85 -19.64
CA LEU A 174 8.68 -10.89 -20.13
C LEU A 174 8.83 -12.07 -19.14
N ARG A 175 7.71 -12.54 -18.56
CA ARG A 175 7.66 -13.62 -17.56
C ARG A 175 8.31 -13.29 -16.21
N GLY A 176 8.46 -12.01 -15.87
CA GLY A 176 8.69 -11.56 -14.50
C GLY A 176 7.51 -11.90 -13.58
N SER A 177 7.74 -11.93 -12.27
CA SER A 177 6.72 -12.26 -11.27
C SER A 177 6.75 -11.31 -10.08
N VAL A 178 5.58 -10.86 -9.65
CA VAL A 178 5.41 -10.11 -8.40
C VAL A 178 4.41 -10.82 -7.51
N SER A 179 4.73 -10.92 -6.22
CA SER A 179 3.84 -11.48 -5.20
C SER A 179 3.77 -10.57 -3.98
N ALA A 180 2.57 -10.38 -3.43
CA ALA A 180 2.33 -9.63 -2.20
C ALA A 180 1.29 -10.31 -1.31
N ALA A 181 1.23 -10.01 -0.02
CA ALA A 181 0.11 -10.41 0.83
C ALA A 181 -1.17 -9.59 0.55
N SER A 182 -1.02 -8.34 0.13
CA SER A 182 -2.12 -7.47 -0.34
C SER A 182 -1.56 -6.40 -1.27
N VAL A 183 -2.30 -6.00 -2.30
CA VAL A 183 -1.85 -5.02 -3.31
C VAL A 183 -2.77 -3.80 -3.32
N PHE A 184 -2.18 -2.60 -3.30
CA PHE A 184 -2.88 -1.31 -3.33
C PHE A 184 -2.35 -0.45 -4.47
N LEU A 185 -3.22 -0.04 -5.41
CA LEU A 185 -2.89 0.91 -6.48
C LEU A 185 -3.67 2.22 -6.22
N GLY A 186 -2.99 3.34 -6.02
CA GLY A 186 -3.61 4.63 -5.68
C GLY A 186 -4.21 4.62 -4.27
N ASN A 187 -3.35 4.60 -3.25
CA ASN A 187 -3.75 4.37 -1.86
C ASN A 187 -4.45 5.60 -1.24
N SER A 188 -3.88 6.80 -1.36
CA SER A 188 -4.38 8.03 -0.71
C SER A 188 -5.06 8.97 -1.70
N ALA A 189 -5.94 9.86 -1.20
CA ALA A 189 -6.54 10.92 -2.01
C ALA A 189 -5.47 11.76 -2.74
N GLY A 190 -5.64 11.93 -4.05
CA GLY A 190 -4.70 12.64 -4.94
C GLY A 190 -3.48 11.83 -5.40
N SER A 191 -3.25 10.62 -4.86
CA SER A 191 -2.20 9.71 -5.35
C SER A 191 -2.61 9.01 -6.65
N SER A 192 -1.61 8.51 -7.40
CA SER A 192 -1.82 7.74 -8.63
C SER A 192 -0.95 6.48 -8.66
N GLY A 193 -1.57 5.31 -8.76
CA GLY A 193 -0.89 4.03 -8.85
C GLY A 193 -1.21 3.30 -10.15
N THR A 194 -0.20 3.01 -10.97
CA THR A 194 -0.36 2.23 -12.20
C THR A 194 0.43 0.94 -12.12
N ALA A 195 -0.22 -0.19 -12.39
CA ALA A 195 0.43 -1.48 -12.60
C ALA A 195 0.12 -2.00 -14.02
N THR A 196 1.14 -2.54 -14.69
CA THR A 196 1.01 -3.20 -16.00
C THR A 196 1.62 -4.60 -15.92
N VAL A 197 0.85 -5.60 -16.31
CA VAL A 197 1.22 -7.02 -16.31
C VAL A 197 1.19 -7.51 -17.76
N ASP A 198 2.36 -7.64 -18.38
CA ASP A 198 2.57 -7.83 -19.82
C ASP A 198 3.27 -9.17 -20.11
N GLY A 199 2.49 -10.22 -20.36
CA GLY A 199 3.02 -11.58 -20.49
C GLY A 199 3.78 -12.05 -19.23
N ALA A 200 3.24 -11.71 -18.05
CA ALA A 200 3.89 -11.82 -16.74
C ALA A 200 2.87 -12.12 -15.63
N THR A 201 3.31 -12.21 -14.36
CA THR A 201 2.42 -12.62 -13.24
C THR A 201 2.40 -11.60 -12.10
N LEU A 202 1.19 -11.32 -11.57
CA LEU A 202 0.99 -10.61 -10.30
C LEU A 202 0.05 -11.43 -9.38
N THR A 203 0.53 -11.77 -8.20
CA THR A 203 -0.25 -12.54 -7.20
C THR A 203 -0.41 -11.72 -5.92
N SER A 204 -1.65 -11.45 -5.53
CA SER A 204 -1.98 -11.06 -4.15
C SER A 204 -2.45 -12.29 -3.39
N ALA A 205 -1.85 -12.62 -2.25
CA ALA A 205 -2.30 -13.74 -1.41
C ALA A 205 -3.61 -13.43 -0.66
N GLY A 206 -3.96 -12.15 -0.55
CA GLY A 206 -5.21 -11.62 -0.03
C GLY A 206 -5.86 -10.70 -1.06
N ASP A 207 -6.12 -9.45 -0.67
CA ASP A 207 -6.94 -8.54 -1.48
C ASP A 207 -6.12 -7.74 -2.50
N LEU A 208 -6.80 -7.31 -3.57
CA LEU A 208 -6.28 -6.41 -4.61
C LEU A 208 -7.19 -5.20 -4.74
N TYR A 209 -6.67 -4.02 -4.41
CA TYR A 209 -7.38 -2.75 -4.45
C TYR A 209 -6.86 -1.86 -5.57
N VAL A 210 -7.74 -1.46 -6.48
CA VAL A 210 -7.42 -0.58 -7.62
C VAL A 210 -8.22 0.72 -7.46
N GLY A 211 -7.53 1.80 -7.10
CA GLY A 211 -8.15 3.05 -6.69
C GLY A 211 -8.72 2.90 -5.29
N TYR A 212 -7.86 2.86 -4.27
CA TYR A 212 -8.28 2.71 -2.88
C TYR A 212 -8.88 4.04 -2.38
N GLY A 213 -8.04 5.01 -2.05
CA GLY A 213 -8.42 6.41 -1.79
C GLY A 213 -8.05 7.36 -2.93
N GLY A 214 -7.20 6.94 -3.86
CA GLY A 214 -6.70 7.74 -4.98
C GLY A 214 -7.15 7.21 -6.35
N THR A 215 -6.31 7.42 -7.36
CA THR A 215 -6.49 6.88 -8.71
C THR A 215 -5.65 5.62 -8.90
N GLY A 216 -6.28 4.48 -9.20
CA GLY A 216 -5.58 3.23 -9.50
C GLY A 216 -5.86 2.75 -10.92
N THR A 217 -4.83 2.26 -11.60
CA THR A 217 -4.93 1.64 -12.93
C THR A 217 -4.20 0.30 -12.93
N LEU A 218 -4.87 -0.76 -13.41
CA LEU A 218 -4.27 -2.08 -13.65
C LEU A 218 -4.51 -2.51 -15.10
N ASN A 219 -3.43 -2.75 -15.84
CA ASN A 219 -3.49 -3.29 -17.20
C ASN A 219 -2.96 -4.73 -17.20
N ILE A 220 -3.73 -5.66 -17.75
CA ILE A 220 -3.39 -7.08 -17.87
C ILE A 220 -3.45 -7.43 -19.35
N VAL A 221 -2.28 -7.62 -19.97
CA VAL A 221 -2.12 -7.63 -21.43
C VAL A 221 -1.18 -8.73 -21.91
N ASN A 222 -1.32 -9.12 -23.19
CA ASN A 222 -0.42 -10.05 -23.89
C ASN A 222 -0.19 -11.40 -23.16
N GLY A 223 -1.22 -11.95 -22.51
CA GLY A 223 -1.07 -13.17 -21.69
C GLY A 223 -0.56 -12.91 -20.27
N GLY A 224 -0.80 -11.70 -19.74
CA GLY A 224 -0.59 -11.40 -18.33
C GLY A 224 -1.60 -12.13 -17.44
N GLU A 225 -1.15 -12.63 -16.30
CA GLU A 225 -1.99 -13.33 -15.33
C GLU A 225 -1.98 -12.59 -13.99
N VAL A 226 -3.17 -12.30 -13.46
CA VAL A 226 -3.34 -11.71 -12.12
C VAL A 226 -4.24 -12.61 -11.27
N SER A 227 -3.86 -12.82 -10.01
CA SER A 227 -4.69 -13.57 -9.06
C SER A 227 -4.73 -12.94 -7.67
N ASN A 228 -5.89 -13.05 -7.01
CA ASN A 228 -6.13 -12.57 -5.65
C ASN A 228 -7.33 -13.27 -4.99
N VAL A 229 -7.60 -12.95 -3.73
CA VAL A 229 -8.82 -13.38 -3.01
C VAL A 229 -9.98 -12.46 -3.38
N HIS A 230 -10.06 -11.25 -2.82
CA HIS A 230 -11.08 -10.27 -3.19
C HIS A 230 -10.49 -9.15 -4.04
N GLY A 231 -11.20 -8.74 -5.09
CA GLY A 231 -10.80 -7.65 -5.97
C GLY A 231 -11.77 -6.48 -5.84
N THR A 232 -11.27 -5.26 -5.61
CA THR A 232 -12.12 -4.07 -5.50
C THR A 232 -11.57 -2.93 -6.34
N ILE A 233 -12.41 -2.37 -7.21
CA ILE A 233 -12.10 -1.26 -8.11
C ILE A 233 -12.90 -0.03 -7.68
N GLY A 234 -12.24 1.07 -7.30
CA GLY A 234 -12.88 2.28 -6.78
C GLY A 234 -13.47 2.05 -5.39
N VAL A 235 -12.60 1.98 -4.38
CA VAL A 235 -12.92 1.59 -3.01
C VAL A 235 -13.63 2.72 -2.26
N ASP A 236 -12.91 3.77 -1.88
CA ASP A 236 -13.42 4.86 -1.06
C ASP A 236 -14.21 5.90 -1.87
N ALA A 237 -15.08 6.66 -1.20
CA ALA A 237 -15.80 7.76 -1.83
C ALA A 237 -14.83 8.80 -2.43
N GLY A 238 -14.99 9.10 -3.73
CA GLY A 238 -14.09 9.99 -4.48
C GLY A 238 -12.85 9.32 -5.09
N SER A 239 -12.57 8.04 -4.77
CA SER A 239 -11.54 7.26 -5.46
C SER A 239 -11.97 6.89 -6.89
N THR A 240 -10.99 6.59 -7.74
CA THR A 240 -11.24 6.09 -9.10
C THR A 240 -10.34 4.90 -9.40
N GLY A 241 -10.93 3.75 -9.69
CA GLY A 241 -10.24 2.56 -10.15
C GLY A 241 -10.55 2.23 -11.61
N THR A 242 -9.54 1.82 -12.37
CA THR A 242 -9.71 1.26 -13.71
C THR A 242 -8.89 -0.02 -13.87
N VAL A 243 -9.54 -1.10 -14.31
CA VAL A 243 -8.87 -2.35 -14.69
C VAL A 243 -9.18 -2.65 -16.15
N THR A 244 -8.16 -3.04 -16.91
CA THR A 244 -8.29 -3.48 -18.30
C THR A 244 -7.63 -4.84 -18.46
N VAL A 245 -8.40 -5.84 -18.89
CA VAL A 245 -7.93 -7.18 -19.24
C VAL A 245 -8.08 -7.35 -20.75
N ASP A 246 -6.98 -7.31 -21.48
CA ASP A 246 -6.98 -7.17 -22.94
C ASP A 246 -6.11 -8.24 -23.63
N GLY A 247 -6.66 -8.86 -24.65
CA GLY A 247 -6.00 -9.87 -25.47
C GLY A 247 -6.18 -11.30 -24.98
N ALA A 248 -6.18 -12.24 -25.92
CA ALA A 248 -6.31 -13.67 -25.66
C ALA A 248 -5.22 -14.17 -24.68
N GLY A 249 -5.65 -14.88 -23.64
CA GLY A 249 -4.78 -15.41 -22.59
C GLY A 249 -4.47 -14.42 -21.46
N SER A 250 -4.88 -13.15 -21.56
CA SER A 250 -4.82 -12.23 -20.43
C SER A 250 -5.95 -12.57 -19.44
N ILE A 251 -5.61 -12.88 -18.19
CA ILE A 251 -6.55 -13.45 -17.20
C ILE A 251 -6.46 -12.71 -15.86
N TRP A 252 -7.62 -12.42 -15.27
CA TRP A 252 -7.73 -12.01 -13.86
C TRP A 252 -8.62 -12.94 -13.05
N THR A 253 -8.06 -13.62 -12.06
CA THR A 253 -8.79 -14.58 -11.19
C THR A 253 -8.93 -14.08 -9.76
N ASN A 254 -10.17 -13.90 -9.32
CA ASN A 254 -10.54 -13.63 -7.93
C ASN A 254 -11.11 -14.94 -7.36
N SER A 255 -10.50 -15.49 -6.30
CA SER A 255 -11.03 -16.71 -5.65
C SER A 255 -12.24 -16.42 -4.74
N GLY A 256 -12.39 -15.16 -4.33
CA GLY A 256 -13.58 -14.59 -3.70
C GLY A 256 -14.25 -13.55 -4.59
N ASP A 257 -14.81 -12.52 -3.95
CA ASP A 257 -15.67 -11.52 -4.57
C ASP A 257 -14.91 -10.51 -5.44
N LEU A 258 -15.54 -10.08 -6.53
CA LEU A 258 -15.11 -8.96 -7.36
C LEU A 258 -16.13 -7.81 -7.27
N THR A 259 -15.70 -6.65 -6.77
CA THR A 259 -16.52 -5.44 -6.67
C THR A 259 -15.99 -4.34 -7.60
N VAL A 260 -16.87 -3.83 -8.46
CA VAL A 260 -16.59 -2.72 -9.38
C VAL A 260 -17.44 -1.52 -8.99
N GLY A 261 -16.81 -0.49 -8.44
CA GLY A 261 -17.46 0.65 -7.79
C GLY A 261 -18.01 0.23 -6.42
N ASP A 262 -17.17 0.31 -5.39
CA ASP A 262 -17.57 -0.04 -4.02
C ASP A 262 -18.30 1.12 -3.33
N SER A 263 -17.55 2.17 -2.95
CA SER A 263 -18.03 3.50 -2.58
C SER A 263 -17.53 4.59 -3.54
N GLY A 264 -16.49 4.27 -4.34
CA GLY A 264 -15.92 5.15 -5.36
C GLY A 264 -16.46 4.89 -6.77
N THR A 265 -15.67 5.28 -7.77
CA THR A 265 -15.93 4.98 -9.19
C THR A 265 -15.03 3.85 -9.66
N GLY A 266 -15.61 2.74 -10.12
CA GLY A 266 -14.87 1.59 -10.64
C GLY A 266 -15.22 1.30 -12.10
N THR A 267 -14.19 1.07 -12.92
CA THR A 267 -14.32 0.63 -14.31
C THR A 267 -13.55 -0.66 -14.54
N LEU A 268 -14.20 -1.66 -15.16
CA LEU A 268 -13.57 -2.89 -15.63
C LEU A 268 -13.85 -3.09 -17.12
N ASN A 269 -12.79 -3.19 -17.92
CA ASN A 269 -12.84 -3.50 -19.34
C ASN A 269 -12.26 -4.89 -19.58
N ILE A 270 -12.98 -5.75 -20.29
CA ILE A 270 -12.57 -7.11 -20.65
C ILE A 270 -12.68 -7.22 -22.17
N LEU A 271 -11.54 -7.20 -22.85
CA LEU A 271 -11.42 -6.87 -24.28
C LEU A 271 -10.64 -7.94 -25.05
N ASN A 272 -10.95 -8.08 -26.34
CA ASN A 272 -10.18 -8.83 -27.35
C ASN A 272 -9.75 -10.25 -26.93
N GLY A 273 -10.58 -10.98 -26.19
CA GLY A 273 -10.30 -12.34 -25.73
C GLY A 273 -9.75 -12.46 -24.31
N GLY A 274 -9.67 -11.35 -23.55
CA GLY A 274 -9.36 -11.37 -22.12
C GLY A 274 -10.43 -12.05 -21.29
N ALA A 275 -10.06 -12.60 -20.13
CA ALA A 275 -10.98 -13.33 -19.25
C ALA A 275 -10.88 -12.87 -17.79
N VAL A 276 -12.04 -12.79 -17.13
CA VAL A 276 -12.14 -12.53 -15.69
C VAL A 276 -12.94 -13.64 -15.01
N ASN A 277 -12.44 -14.11 -13.88
CA ASN A 277 -13.08 -15.09 -13.02
C ASN A 277 -13.26 -14.51 -11.62
N SER A 278 -14.42 -14.77 -11.00
CA SER A 278 -14.74 -14.36 -9.64
C SER A 278 -15.71 -15.35 -8.97
N ASN A 279 -15.81 -15.31 -7.64
CA ASN A 279 -16.82 -16.07 -6.92
C ASN A 279 -18.19 -15.36 -7.04
N PHE A 280 -18.30 -14.17 -6.47
CA PHE A 280 -19.43 -13.26 -6.64
C PHE A 280 -19.01 -12.00 -7.40
N GLY A 281 -19.95 -11.35 -8.09
CA GLY A 281 -19.74 -10.10 -8.80
C GLY A 281 -20.69 -9.01 -8.33
N TYR A 282 -20.16 -7.82 -8.03
CA TYR A 282 -20.95 -6.64 -7.66
C TYR A 282 -20.54 -5.43 -8.51
N ILE A 283 -21.52 -4.73 -9.06
CA ILE A 283 -21.31 -3.50 -9.84
C ILE A 283 -22.12 -2.37 -9.19
N GLY A 284 -21.48 -1.33 -8.68
CA GLY A 284 -22.14 -0.26 -7.93
C GLY A 284 -22.71 -0.75 -6.60
N ARG A 285 -21.83 -1.15 -5.68
CA ARG A 285 -22.21 -1.89 -4.46
C ARG A 285 -22.92 -1.01 -3.44
N THR A 286 -22.32 0.10 -3.01
CA THR A 286 -22.88 0.97 -1.95
C THR A 286 -23.55 2.23 -2.50
N ALA A 287 -24.28 2.95 -1.64
CA ALA A 287 -25.01 4.15 -2.03
C ALA A 287 -24.06 5.27 -2.47
N GLY A 288 -24.28 5.83 -3.66
CA GLY A 288 -23.42 6.84 -4.29
C GLY A 288 -22.26 6.28 -5.12
N ALA A 289 -21.97 4.97 -5.02
CA ALA A 289 -20.95 4.32 -5.84
C ALA A 289 -21.37 4.23 -7.30
N THR A 290 -20.37 4.22 -8.20
CA THR A 290 -20.59 4.01 -9.64
C THR A 290 -19.68 2.89 -10.15
N GLY A 291 -20.28 1.79 -10.60
CA GLY A 291 -19.59 0.68 -11.24
C GLY A 291 -19.93 0.57 -12.72
N THR A 292 -18.93 0.40 -13.57
CA THR A 292 -19.13 0.09 -15.00
C THR A 292 -18.26 -1.10 -15.39
N VAL A 293 -18.89 -2.13 -15.96
CA VAL A 293 -18.20 -3.28 -16.56
C VAL A 293 -18.53 -3.35 -18.04
N THR A 294 -17.52 -3.45 -18.89
CA THR A 294 -17.68 -3.70 -20.33
C THR A 294 -16.92 -4.95 -20.71
N VAL A 295 -17.64 -5.96 -21.19
CA VAL A 295 -17.10 -7.20 -21.78
C VAL A 295 -17.35 -7.11 -23.28
N GLN A 296 -16.29 -7.04 -24.08
CA GLN A 296 -16.41 -6.75 -25.51
C GLN A 296 -15.49 -7.60 -26.39
N GLY A 297 -16.06 -8.12 -27.47
CA GLY A 297 -15.34 -8.89 -28.49
C GLY A 297 -15.46 -10.39 -28.29
N ALA A 298 -15.34 -11.14 -29.40
CA ALA A 298 -15.41 -12.60 -29.39
C ALA A 298 -14.32 -13.20 -28.49
N GLY A 299 -14.73 -14.11 -27.61
CA GLY A 299 -13.85 -14.77 -26.63
C GLY A 299 -13.63 -13.97 -25.33
N SER A 300 -13.94 -12.68 -25.29
CA SER A 300 -13.90 -11.90 -24.05
C SER A 300 -14.97 -12.41 -23.09
N SER A 301 -14.60 -12.67 -21.83
CA SER A 301 -15.51 -13.33 -20.88
C SER A 301 -15.40 -12.87 -19.43
N TRP A 302 -16.54 -12.85 -18.73
CA TRP A 302 -16.59 -12.77 -17.27
C TRP A 302 -17.44 -13.91 -16.69
N THR A 303 -16.82 -14.76 -15.87
CA THR A 303 -17.48 -15.89 -15.23
C THR A 303 -17.50 -15.71 -13.71
N ASN A 304 -18.68 -15.67 -13.13
CA ASN A 304 -18.90 -15.72 -11.69
C ASN A 304 -19.36 -17.14 -11.30
N ALA A 305 -18.76 -17.74 -10.27
CA ALA A 305 -19.19 -19.05 -9.78
C ALA A 305 -20.58 -18.99 -9.09
N ASN A 306 -20.91 -17.86 -8.47
CA ASN A 306 -22.16 -17.59 -7.78
C ASN A 306 -22.87 -16.38 -8.42
N SER A 307 -23.39 -15.44 -7.63
CA SER A 307 -24.31 -14.40 -8.10
C SER A 307 -23.61 -13.19 -8.71
N LEU A 308 -24.29 -12.52 -9.64
CA LEU A 308 -23.91 -11.22 -10.20
C LEU A 308 -24.98 -10.17 -9.88
N VAL A 309 -24.60 -9.10 -9.19
CA VAL A 309 -25.50 -8.01 -8.80
C VAL A 309 -25.08 -6.70 -9.48
N VAL A 310 -25.99 -6.13 -10.28
CA VAL A 310 -25.78 -4.88 -11.02
C VAL A 310 -26.65 -3.79 -10.42
N GLY A 311 -26.03 -2.78 -9.80
CA GLY A 311 -26.72 -1.71 -9.07
C GLY A 311 -27.34 -2.24 -7.78
N MET A 312 -26.51 -2.55 -6.78
CA MET A 312 -26.98 -3.08 -5.50
C MET A 312 -27.64 -1.98 -4.66
N LEU A 313 -26.85 -1.03 -4.16
CA LEU A 313 -27.31 0.22 -3.54
C LEU A 313 -26.87 1.46 -4.36
N GLY A 314 -25.93 1.30 -5.30
CA GLY A 314 -25.38 2.37 -6.14
C GLY A 314 -25.81 2.26 -7.61
N SER A 315 -25.08 2.95 -8.48
CA SER A 315 -25.25 2.87 -9.94
C SER A 315 -24.35 1.77 -10.52
N GLY A 316 -24.94 0.77 -11.15
CA GLY A 316 -24.22 -0.32 -11.82
C GLY A 316 -24.58 -0.43 -13.30
N THR A 317 -23.56 -0.52 -14.16
CA THR A 317 -23.72 -0.71 -15.60
C THR A 317 -22.94 -1.93 -16.07
N LEU A 318 -23.60 -2.83 -16.80
CA LEU A 318 -22.98 -4.01 -17.43
C LEU A 318 -23.23 -3.99 -18.94
N ASN A 319 -22.17 -3.90 -19.74
CA ASN A 319 -22.22 -3.96 -21.20
C ASN A 319 -21.58 -5.27 -21.69
N ILE A 320 -22.31 -6.04 -22.50
CA ILE A 320 -21.86 -7.32 -23.08
C ILE A 320 -22.00 -7.20 -24.59
N LEU A 321 -20.89 -6.99 -25.28
CA LEU A 321 -20.85 -6.43 -26.63
C LEU A 321 -20.07 -7.31 -27.61
N ASN A 322 -20.52 -7.34 -28.87
CA ASN A 322 -19.76 -7.85 -30.02
C ASN A 322 -19.20 -9.29 -29.86
N GLY A 323 -20.01 -10.22 -29.35
CA GLY A 323 -19.62 -11.63 -29.23
C GLY A 323 -19.02 -12.04 -27.87
N ALA A 324 -19.07 -11.14 -26.88
CA ALA A 324 -18.61 -11.40 -25.51
C ALA A 324 -19.59 -12.25 -24.70
N SER A 325 -19.11 -12.91 -23.64
CA SER A 325 -19.95 -13.74 -22.76
C SER A 325 -19.84 -13.36 -21.28
N VAL A 326 -20.97 -13.39 -20.58
CA VAL A 326 -21.01 -13.34 -19.12
C VAL A 326 -21.83 -14.52 -18.60
N SER A 327 -21.34 -15.15 -17.53
CA SER A 327 -22.08 -16.22 -16.85
C SER A 327 -21.99 -16.13 -15.34
N ASN A 328 -23.06 -16.56 -14.68
CA ASN A 328 -23.22 -16.59 -13.23
C ASN A 328 -24.35 -17.56 -12.85
N SER A 329 -24.53 -17.88 -11.57
CA SER A 329 -25.66 -18.71 -11.14
C SER A 329 -26.97 -17.92 -11.16
N HIS A 330 -27.02 -16.79 -10.44
CA HIS A 330 -28.20 -15.93 -10.31
C HIS A 330 -27.85 -14.45 -10.55
N SER A 331 -28.66 -13.73 -11.31
CA SER A 331 -28.49 -12.29 -11.57
C SER A 331 -29.51 -11.44 -10.82
N SER A 332 -29.09 -10.26 -10.35
CA SER A 332 -30.01 -9.18 -9.95
C SER A 332 -29.59 -7.87 -10.59
N VAL A 333 -30.57 -7.09 -11.07
CA VAL A 333 -30.37 -5.77 -11.68
C VAL A 333 -31.29 -4.78 -10.97
N GLY A 334 -30.73 -3.82 -10.23
CA GLY A 334 -31.48 -2.88 -9.38
C GLY A 334 -32.08 -3.56 -8.14
N LEU A 335 -31.24 -4.04 -7.23
CA LEU A 335 -31.67 -4.92 -6.13
C LEU A 335 -32.45 -4.21 -5.00
N SER A 336 -32.17 -2.92 -4.74
CA SER A 336 -32.68 -2.21 -3.55
C SER A 336 -33.36 -0.88 -3.88
N GLY A 337 -34.15 -0.37 -2.93
CA GLY A 337 -34.73 0.98 -2.98
C GLY A 337 -33.69 2.09 -2.86
N GLY A 338 -32.89 2.29 -3.91
CA GLY A 338 -31.80 3.26 -3.98
C GLY A 338 -30.78 2.92 -5.08
N GLY A 339 -30.59 1.63 -5.37
CA GLY A 339 -29.72 1.16 -6.46
C GLY A 339 -30.35 1.33 -7.84
N THR A 340 -29.51 1.61 -8.84
CA THR A 340 -29.90 1.61 -10.26
C THR A 340 -29.00 0.65 -11.01
N GLY A 341 -29.56 -0.44 -11.52
CA GLY A 341 -28.85 -1.38 -12.39
C GLY A 341 -29.24 -1.21 -13.84
N THR A 342 -28.26 -1.23 -14.75
CA THR A 342 -28.49 -1.32 -16.19
C THR A 342 -27.63 -2.42 -16.79
N ALA A 343 -28.20 -3.18 -17.72
CA ALA A 343 -27.52 -4.24 -18.44
C ALA A 343 -27.86 -4.18 -19.93
N LEU A 344 -26.85 -4.22 -20.79
CA LEU A 344 -26.96 -4.24 -22.24
C LEU A 344 -26.27 -5.48 -22.78
N VAL A 345 -27.00 -6.29 -23.57
CA VAL A 345 -26.44 -7.40 -24.35
C VAL A 345 -26.70 -7.08 -25.82
N ASP A 346 -25.64 -6.81 -26.58
CA ASP A 346 -25.76 -6.35 -27.97
C ASP A 346 -24.64 -6.88 -28.87
N GLY A 347 -24.92 -6.98 -30.18
CA GLY A 347 -24.04 -7.56 -31.18
C GLY A 347 -24.14 -9.10 -31.28
N THR A 348 -23.83 -9.61 -32.48
CA THR A 348 -23.94 -11.03 -32.80
C THR A 348 -23.09 -11.89 -31.87
N GLY A 349 -23.71 -12.90 -31.24
CA GLY A 349 -23.03 -13.87 -30.38
C GLY A 349 -22.80 -13.40 -28.94
N SER A 350 -23.19 -12.17 -28.58
CA SER A 350 -23.14 -11.70 -27.19
C SER A 350 -24.13 -12.48 -26.31
N THR A 351 -23.70 -12.96 -25.15
CA THR A 351 -24.55 -13.77 -24.26
C THR A 351 -24.41 -13.41 -22.79
N TRP A 352 -25.52 -13.47 -22.06
CA TRP A 352 -25.56 -13.47 -20.61
C TRP A 352 -26.33 -14.71 -20.14
N THR A 353 -25.65 -15.63 -19.44
CA THR A 353 -26.21 -16.91 -19.03
C THR A 353 -26.34 -17.01 -17.52
N ASN A 354 -27.56 -17.27 -17.05
CA ASN A 354 -27.87 -17.64 -15.67
C ASN A 354 -28.12 -19.16 -15.61
N THR A 355 -27.63 -19.84 -14.57
CA THR A 355 -27.70 -21.32 -14.47
C THR A 355 -28.50 -21.85 -13.28
N GLY A 356 -28.95 -20.98 -12.36
CA GLY A 356 -29.79 -21.29 -11.20
C GLY A 356 -31.25 -20.87 -11.36
#